data_AF-A0A7W9TGQ5-F1
#
_entry.id   AF-A0A7W9TGQ5-F1
#
_cell.length_a   1.000
_cell.length_b   1.000
_cell.length_c   1.000
_cell.angle_alpha   90.00
_cell.angle_beta   90.00
_cell.angle_gamma   90.00
#
_symmetry.space_group_name_H-M   'P 1'
#
loop_
_entity.id
_entity.type
_entity.pdbx_description
1 polymer ?
#
loop_
_entity_poly.entity_id
_entity_poly.type
_entity_poly.pdbx_seq_one_letter_code
_entity_poly.pdbx_strand_id
1 'polypeptide(L)'
;MAGREDGNRQQETQAGTGPAWAAELLEHLRPAGRDVRRVVAWLSGTLGATVALQDAAGNLVAGDRLPLDEDLVADITTGRIASAAWESRERHLRLVRVEHPSHACVLAVSRQSPFDRPASDIVTHTAQVIELLLTVSESNAAGHRLRRATADLRLAILQLLMVEDTIAARRVAAGLWPGLLDAETASVYVVETDPAVRDRIAEECLDSTREDALVVRCPAMDGHVIVVGPREATGEALRSLVRRHPGLFLGGSVRQSLARTATAYGQAVSALAVAHFRSDKTAVYAERTHPERLMDPVALRGWTSRVLRPLDTLPHHTRAELLATSRLGLEFTAVNAAKVLGVSRNTVRARMERVENLLGTDFADLTVRAVVHLALNTQIGLPDAPRADGTEDPGLRLADLLSGPAVRTWAQDLLGRLDADTRNPRRTLRTWIATGGNAERAAQALGVHAQTVREHVRSAEPVLERQLLAGGTDLYEVVLAHLAVGDLELPDFRRPA
;
A
#
# COMPACT_ATOMS: atom_id res chain seq x y z
N MET A 1 -76.40 -33.30 -37.33
CA MET A 1 -74.96 -33.61 -37.26
C MET A 1 -74.19 -32.41 -37.77
N ALA A 2 -73.18 -31.98 -37.00
CA ALA A 2 -72.16 -30.94 -37.26
C ALA A 2 -72.69 -29.49 -37.42
N GLY A 3 -72.11 -28.43 -36.84
CA GLY A 3 -70.95 -28.24 -35.98
C GLY A 3 -70.88 -26.73 -35.64
N ARG A 4 -70.56 -26.38 -34.40
CA ARG A 4 -70.41 -24.99 -33.89
C ARG A 4 -69.12 -24.37 -34.44
N GLU A 5 -69.22 -23.19 -35.05
CA GLU A 5 -68.08 -22.30 -35.30
C GLU A 5 -67.95 -21.31 -34.13
N ASP A 6 -67.07 -21.62 -33.18
CA ASP A 6 -66.54 -20.65 -32.21
C ASP A 6 -65.37 -19.92 -32.88
N GLY A 7 -65.67 -18.75 -33.45
CA GLY A 7 -64.71 -17.82 -34.00
C GLY A 7 -63.98 -17.07 -32.88
N ASN A 8 -62.79 -17.57 -32.56
CA ASN A 8 -61.74 -16.99 -31.72
C ASN A 8 -61.48 -15.50 -32.05
N ARG A 9 -62.10 -14.57 -31.28
CA ARG A 9 -61.63 -13.18 -31.22
C ARG A 9 -60.52 -13.10 -30.17
N GLN A 10 -59.28 -13.13 -30.66
CA GLN A 10 -58.12 -12.62 -29.93
C GLN A 10 -58.44 -11.19 -29.50
N GLN A 11 -58.75 -11.01 -28.21
CA GLN A 11 -58.58 -9.73 -27.55
C GLN A 11 -57.08 -9.49 -27.50
N GLU A 12 -56.61 -8.59 -28.37
CA GLU A 12 -55.32 -7.93 -28.23
C GLU A 12 -55.25 -7.31 -26.83
N THR A 13 -54.51 -7.98 -25.95
CA THR A 13 -54.11 -7.43 -24.66
C THR A 13 -53.17 -6.27 -24.94
N GLN A 14 -53.72 -5.05 -25.03
CA GLN A 14 -52.93 -3.83 -25.01
C GLN A 14 -52.02 -3.87 -23.77
N ALA A 15 -50.71 -3.91 -23.99
CA ALA A 15 -49.71 -3.71 -22.97
C ALA A 15 -49.88 -2.27 -22.43
N GLY A 16 -50.66 -2.14 -21.35
CA GLY A 16 -50.96 -0.87 -20.72
C GLY A 16 -49.71 -0.22 -20.16
N THR A 17 -49.51 1.05 -20.50
CA THR A 17 -48.64 1.98 -19.77
C THR A 17 -48.93 1.89 -18.27
N GLY A 18 -47.94 1.47 -17.48
CA GLY A 18 -48.07 1.34 -16.03
C GLY A 18 -48.43 2.67 -15.33
N PRO A 19 -48.92 2.61 -14.09
CA PRO A 19 -49.31 3.82 -13.36
C PRO A 19 -48.11 4.75 -13.13
N ALA A 20 -48.30 6.07 -13.27
CA ALA A 20 -47.22 7.07 -13.24
C ALA A 20 -46.31 6.99 -12.00
N TRP A 21 -46.89 6.66 -10.83
CA TRP A 21 -46.14 6.50 -9.58
C TRP A 21 -45.12 5.35 -9.63
N ALA A 22 -45.37 4.30 -10.42
CA ALA A 22 -44.45 3.16 -10.53
C ALA A 22 -43.19 3.56 -11.31
N ALA A 23 -43.32 4.42 -12.33
CA ALA A 23 -42.19 4.97 -13.06
C ALA A 23 -41.33 5.88 -12.17
N GLU A 24 -41.96 6.73 -11.35
CA GLU A 24 -41.28 7.57 -10.36
C GLU A 24 -40.54 6.72 -9.30
N LEU A 25 -41.19 5.68 -8.78
CA LEU A 25 -40.58 4.78 -7.81
C LEU A 25 -39.35 4.05 -8.38
N LEU A 26 -39.40 3.64 -9.64
CA LEU A 26 -38.25 3.04 -10.33
C LEU A 26 -37.10 4.03 -10.57
N GLU A 27 -37.37 5.33 -10.68
CA GLU A 27 -36.34 6.35 -10.81
C GLU A 27 -35.42 6.40 -9.57
N HIS A 28 -35.97 6.09 -8.40
CA HIS A 28 -35.18 5.98 -7.16
C HIS A 28 -34.21 4.80 -7.13
N LEU A 29 -34.35 3.82 -8.03
CA LEU A 29 -33.38 2.72 -8.18
C LEU A 29 -32.19 3.10 -9.07
N ARG A 30 -32.23 4.23 -9.78
CA ARG A 30 -31.10 4.70 -10.59
C ARG A 30 -29.93 5.15 -9.72
N PRO A 31 -28.68 5.04 -10.18
CA PRO A 31 -27.48 5.31 -9.36
C PRO A 31 -27.48 6.67 -8.65
N ALA A 32 -27.99 7.74 -9.28
CA ALA A 32 -28.08 9.08 -8.70
C ALA A 32 -29.24 9.27 -7.68
N GLY A 33 -30.16 8.31 -7.60
CA GLY A 33 -31.39 8.35 -6.81
C GLY A 33 -31.44 7.39 -5.62
N ARG A 34 -30.48 6.46 -5.50
CA ARG A 34 -30.45 5.39 -4.48
C ARG A 34 -30.23 5.95 -3.07
N ASP A 35 -31.31 6.35 -2.43
CA ASP A 35 -31.34 6.74 -1.03
C ASP A 35 -32.70 6.38 -0.43
N VAL A 36 -32.67 5.53 0.60
CA VAL A 36 -33.86 5.10 1.35
C VAL A 36 -34.61 6.31 1.92
N ARG A 37 -33.90 7.37 2.34
CA ARG A 37 -34.52 8.59 2.86
C ARG A 37 -35.30 9.34 1.78
N ARG A 38 -34.80 9.35 0.55
CA ARG A 38 -35.51 9.96 -0.59
C ARG A 38 -36.75 9.18 -0.96
N VAL A 39 -36.70 7.85 -0.92
CA VAL A 39 -37.87 6.99 -1.18
C VAL A 39 -38.95 7.17 -0.10
N VAL A 40 -38.54 7.22 1.17
CA VAL A 40 -39.46 7.49 2.29
C VAL A 40 -40.08 8.89 2.20
N ALA A 41 -39.29 9.91 1.84
CA ALA A 41 -39.80 11.27 1.61
C ALA A 41 -40.75 11.34 0.40
N TRP A 42 -40.44 10.63 -0.69
CA TRP A 42 -41.32 10.51 -1.85
C TRP A 42 -42.64 9.85 -1.49
N LEU A 43 -42.62 8.76 -0.70
CA LEU A 43 -43.84 8.08 -0.24
C LEU A 43 -44.70 9.01 0.63
N SER A 44 -44.05 9.76 1.54
CA SER A 44 -44.71 10.76 2.37
C SER A 44 -45.40 11.83 1.52
N GLY A 45 -44.72 12.40 0.53
CA GLY A 45 -45.29 13.40 -0.37
C GLY A 45 -46.42 12.85 -1.27
N THR A 46 -46.21 11.68 -1.86
CA THR A 46 -47.16 11.03 -2.80
C THR A 46 -48.48 10.68 -2.12
N LEU A 47 -48.43 10.24 -0.87
CA LEU A 47 -49.62 9.87 -0.11
C LEU A 47 -50.14 10.99 0.80
N GLY A 48 -49.43 12.12 0.94
CA GLY A 48 -49.74 13.11 1.98
C GLY A 48 -49.75 12.47 3.37
N ALA A 49 -48.75 11.64 3.64
CA ALA A 49 -48.66 10.75 4.80
C ALA A 49 -47.47 11.09 5.69
N THR A 50 -47.56 10.79 6.98
CA THR A 50 -46.37 10.66 7.84
C THR A 50 -45.82 9.25 7.67
N VAL A 51 -44.55 9.11 7.31
CA VAL A 51 -43.91 7.82 7.05
C VAL A 51 -42.70 7.64 7.96
N ALA A 52 -42.58 6.46 8.57
CA ALA A 52 -41.43 6.06 9.36
C ALA A 52 -40.89 4.73 8.85
N LEU A 53 -39.57 4.62 8.69
CA LEU A 53 -38.89 3.34 8.56
C LEU A 53 -38.09 3.11 9.84
N GLN A 54 -38.43 2.07 10.60
CA GLN A 54 -37.81 1.75 11.89
C GLN A 54 -37.15 0.36 11.85
N ASP A 55 -36.01 0.21 12.53
CA ASP A 55 -35.40 -1.11 12.75
C ASP A 55 -36.11 -1.88 13.89
N ALA A 56 -35.71 -3.14 14.12
CA ALA A 56 -36.28 -3.98 15.17
C ALA A 56 -36.01 -3.48 16.60
N ALA A 57 -35.08 -2.54 16.79
CA ALA A 57 -34.82 -1.89 18.07
C ALA A 57 -35.59 -0.56 18.22
N GLY A 58 -36.46 -0.21 17.26
CA GLY A 58 -37.23 1.03 17.25
C GLY A 58 -36.42 2.27 16.82
N ASN A 59 -35.18 2.11 16.35
CA ASN A 59 -34.41 3.22 15.83
C ASN A 59 -34.93 3.64 14.46
N LEU A 60 -35.01 4.95 14.24
CA LEU A 60 -35.47 5.53 12.98
C LEU A 60 -34.36 5.43 11.92
N VAL A 61 -34.62 4.67 10.86
CA VAL A 61 -33.75 4.55 9.68
C VAL A 61 -33.99 5.73 8.72
N ALA A 62 -35.27 6.10 8.52
CA ALA A 62 -35.68 7.22 7.67
C ALA A 62 -37.10 7.70 8.00
N GLY A 63 -37.42 8.95 7.62
CA GLY A 63 -38.75 9.55 7.78
C GLY A 63 -38.93 10.27 9.13
N ASP A 64 -40.17 10.32 9.60
CA ASP A 64 -40.57 10.95 10.85
C ASP A 64 -40.94 9.91 11.89
N ARG A 65 -40.72 10.19 13.18
CA ARG A 65 -41.14 9.27 14.24
C ARG A 65 -42.65 9.16 14.30
N LEU A 66 -43.14 7.93 14.31
CA LEU A 66 -44.54 7.58 14.56
C LEU A 66 -44.63 6.83 15.90
N PRO A 67 -45.65 7.11 16.73
CA PRO A 67 -45.92 6.31 17.91
C PRO A 67 -46.47 4.95 17.45
N LEU A 68 -45.63 3.92 17.54
CA LEU A 68 -45.99 2.55 17.18
C LEU A 68 -46.03 1.70 18.45
N ASP A 69 -46.93 0.72 18.46
CA ASP A 69 -46.96 -0.30 19.50
C ASP A 69 -45.72 -1.22 19.34
N GLU A 70 -44.92 -1.31 20.41
CA GLU A 70 -43.66 -2.08 20.40
C GLU A 70 -43.91 -3.57 20.18
N ASP A 71 -44.99 -4.13 20.72
CA ASP A 71 -45.34 -5.55 20.54
C ASP A 71 -45.70 -5.83 19.08
N LEU A 72 -46.42 -4.90 18.44
CA LEU A 72 -46.78 -5.02 17.03
C LEU A 72 -45.57 -4.88 16.10
N VAL A 73 -44.64 -3.97 16.41
CA VAL A 73 -43.37 -3.84 15.69
C VAL A 73 -42.53 -5.10 15.87
N ALA A 74 -42.49 -5.68 17.06
CA ALA A 74 -41.81 -6.94 17.32
C ALA A 74 -42.44 -8.10 16.53
N ASP A 75 -43.77 -8.20 16.48
CA ASP A 75 -44.48 -9.24 15.72
C ASP A 75 -44.19 -9.17 14.21
N ILE A 76 -44.11 -7.95 13.66
CA ILE A 76 -43.78 -7.74 12.24
C ILE A 76 -42.30 -8.03 11.96
N THR A 77 -41.39 -7.54 12.80
CA THR A 77 -39.94 -7.74 12.58
C THR A 77 -39.51 -9.19 12.77
N THR A 78 -40.10 -9.91 13.73
CA THR A 78 -39.89 -11.35 13.92
C THR A 78 -40.54 -12.22 12.84
N GLY A 79 -41.37 -11.63 11.97
CA GLY A 79 -42.05 -12.34 10.89
C GLY A 79 -43.28 -13.13 11.31
N ARG A 80 -43.78 -12.95 12.54
CA ARG A 80 -45.08 -13.50 12.96
C ARG A 80 -46.23 -12.91 12.14
N ILE A 81 -46.10 -11.65 11.71
CA ILE A 81 -47.08 -10.92 10.90
C ILE A 81 -46.37 -10.24 9.73
N ALA A 82 -46.89 -10.39 8.50
CA ALA A 82 -46.29 -9.77 7.31
C ALA A 82 -46.60 -8.27 7.19
N SER A 83 -47.79 -7.86 7.63
CA SER A 83 -48.25 -6.48 7.64
C SER A 83 -49.39 -6.30 8.63
N ALA A 84 -49.52 -5.12 9.22
CA ALA A 84 -50.66 -4.76 10.06
C ALA A 84 -51.31 -3.47 9.54
N ALA A 85 -52.62 -3.35 9.73
CA ALA A 85 -53.37 -2.13 9.45
C ALA A 85 -54.22 -1.79 10.67
N TRP A 86 -54.26 -0.51 11.02
CA TRP A 86 -55.04 -0.01 12.13
C TRP A 86 -55.79 1.25 11.71
N GLU A 87 -57.03 1.37 12.17
CA GLU A 87 -57.91 2.48 11.88
C GLU A 87 -58.48 3.03 13.17
N SER A 88 -58.31 4.33 13.36
CA SER A 88 -58.96 5.13 14.40
C SER A 88 -59.84 6.18 13.73
N ARG A 89 -60.70 6.87 14.50
CA ARG A 89 -61.59 7.93 13.97
C ARG A 89 -60.86 9.08 13.28
N GLU A 90 -59.56 9.27 13.54
CA GLU A 90 -58.79 10.42 13.06
C GLU A 90 -57.58 10.02 12.19
N ARG A 91 -57.13 8.76 12.24
CA ARG A 91 -55.92 8.29 11.55
C ARG A 91 -56.02 6.83 11.14
N HIS A 92 -55.49 6.54 9.96
CA HIS A 92 -55.26 5.21 9.42
C HIS A 92 -53.76 4.94 9.38
N LEU A 93 -53.34 3.78 9.88
CA LEU A 93 -51.96 3.33 9.96
C LEU A 93 -51.80 2.03 9.16
N ARG A 94 -50.74 1.93 8.36
CA ARG A 94 -50.32 0.70 7.71
C ARG A 94 -48.87 0.41 8.00
N LEU A 95 -48.59 -0.81 8.43
CA LEU A 95 -47.28 -1.32 8.79
C LEU A 95 -46.94 -2.46 7.84
N VAL A 96 -45.81 -2.37 7.15
CA VAL A 96 -45.34 -3.40 6.23
C VAL A 96 -43.92 -3.79 6.64
N ARG A 97 -43.67 -5.09 6.71
CA ARG A 97 -42.32 -5.61 6.93
C ARG A 97 -41.45 -5.28 5.72
N VAL A 98 -40.25 -4.78 5.97
CA VAL A 98 -39.20 -4.58 4.98
C VAL A 98 -38.06 -5.52 5.38
N GLU A 99 -37.74 -6.49 4.53
CA GLU A 99 -36.63 -7.38 4.82
C GLU A 99 -35.30 -6.64 4.61
N HIS A 100 -34.34 -6.90 5.49
CA HIS A 100 -32.97 -6.44 5.36
C HIS A 100 -32.02 -7.60 5.71
N PRO A 101 -30.85 -7.74 5.05
CA PRO A 101 -30.01 -8.94 5.16
C PRO A 101 -29.55 -9.30 6.59
N SER A 102 -29.48 -8.31 7.47
CA SER A 102 -28.98 -8.46 8.85
C SER A 102 -30.06 -8.36 9.93
N HIS A 103 -31.26 -7.86 9.61
CA HIS A 103 -32.38 -7.62 10.53
C HIS A 103 -33.61 -7.18 9.72
N ALA A 104 -34.82 -7.27 10.27
CA ALA A 104 -36.02 -6.74 9.61
C ALA A 104 -36.31 -5.29 10.04
N CYS A 105 -36.87 -4.50 9.12
CA CYS A 105 -37.39 -3.17 9.38
C CYS A 105 -38.92 -3.14 9.23
N VAL A 106 -39.56 -2.09 9.77
CA VAL A 106 -40.98 -1.82 9.59
C VAL A 106 -41.16 -0.48 8.91
N LEU A 107 -41.84 -0.50 7.76
CA LEU A 107 -42.34 0.69 7.09
C LEU A 107 -43.74 1.01 7.63
N ALA A 108 -43.84 2.09 8.39
CA ALA A 108 -45.07 2.61 8.96
C ALA A 108 -45.55 3.83 8.16
N VAL A 109 -46.82 3.83 7.77
CA VAL A 109 -47.45 4.92 7.00
C VAL A 109 -48.73 5.33 7.71
N SER A 110 -48.79 6.58 8.19
CA SER A 110 -49.95 7.15 8.87
C SER A 110 -50.57 8.27 8.03
N ARG A 111 -51.89 8.21 7.82
CA ARG A 111 -52.67 9.14 6.99
C ARG A 111 -54.00 9.49 7.66
N GLN A 112 -54.56 10.64 7.29
CA GLN A 112 -55.92 11.05 7.73
C GLN A 112 -57.04 10.41 6.90
N SER A 113 -56.72 9.88 5.71
CA SER A 113 -57.67 9.20 4.83
C SER A 113 -57.47 7.68 4.84
N PRO A 114 -58.51 6.88 4.59
CA PRO A 114 -58.40 5.42 4.47
C PRO A 114 -57.40 4.99 3.39
N PHE A 115 -56.80 3.81 3.55
CA PHE A 115 -55.99 3.17 2.51
C PHE A 115 -56.89 2.50 1.48
N ASP A 116 -57.06 3.14 0.33
CA ASP A 116 -57.62 2.50 -0.85
C ASP A 116 -56.61 1.52 -1.48
N ARG A 117 -57.06 0.82 -2.54
CA ARG A 117 -56.22 -0.16 -3.24
C ARG A 117 -54.98 0.50 -3.86
N PRO A 118 -55.08 1.64 -4.57
CA PRO A 118 -53.89 2.36 -5.07
C PRO A 118 -52.89 2.76 -3.98
N ALA A 119 -53.34 3.31 -2.84
CA ALA A 119 -52.43 3.69 -1.76
C ALA A 119 -51.75 2.47 -1.12
N SER A 120 -52.50 1.37 -0.96
CA SER A 120 -51.94 0.11 -0.44
C SER A 120 -50.88 -0.46 -1.39
N ASP A 121 -51.13 -0.43 -2.70
CA ASP A 121 -50.20 -0.89 -3.72
C ASP A 121 -48.92 -0.04 -3.70
N ILE A 122 -49.04 1.30 -3.61
CA ILE A 122 -47.89 2.21 -3.49
C ILE A 122 -47.04 1.85 -2.27
N VAL A 123 -47.64 1.64 -1.08
CA VAL A 123 -46.89 1.28 0.14
C VAL A 123 -46.17 -0.06 -0.04
N THR A 124 -46.84 -1.09 -0.57
CA THR A 124 -46.23 -2.41 -0.76
C THR A 124 -45.07 -2.37 -1.76
N HIS A 125 -45.21 -1.70 -2.90
CA HIS A 125 -44.11 -1.59 -3.87
C HIS A 125 -42.97 -0.73 -3.33
N THR A 126 -43.28 0.29 -2.52
CA THR A 126 -42.25 1.09 -1.85
C THR A 126 -41.46 0.25 -0.86
N ALA A 127 -42.12 -0.60 -0.07
CA ALA A 127 -41.45 -1.54 0.84
C ALA A 127 -40.46 -2.45 0.09
N GLN A 128 -40.85 -2.99 -1.07
CA GLN A 128 -39.99 -3.81 -1.93
C GLN A 128 -38.79 -3.02 -2.48
N VAL A 129 -38.98 -1.77 -2.89
CA VAL A 129 -37.87 -0.91 -3.35
C VAL A 129 -36.92 -0.55 -2.22
N ILE A 130 -37.44 -0.26 -1.02
CA ILE A 130 -36.60 -0.02 0.17
C ILE A 130 -35.79 -1.27 0.50
N GLU A 131 -36.40 -2.46 0.50
CA GLU A 131 -35.72 -3.74 0.71
C GLU A 131 -34.55 -3.95 -0.28
N LEU A 132 -34.76 -3.67 -1.56
CA LEU A 132 -33.69 -3.74 -2.58
C LEU A 132 -32.55 -2.73 -2.30
N LEU A 133 -32.88 -1.49 -1.97
CA LEU A 133 -31.88 -0.45 -1.68
C LEU A 133 -31.05 -0.79 -0.45
N LEU A 134 -31.71 -1.28 0.61
CA LEU A 134 -31.07 -1.74 1.83
C LEU A 134 -30.14 -2.93 1.56
N THR A 135 -30.60 -3.92 0.79
CA THR A 135 -29.80 -5.09 0.41
C THR A 135 -28.54 -4.72 -0.38
N VAL A 136 -28.66 -3.81 -1.36
CA VAL A 136 -27.52 -3.31 -2.15
C VAL A 136 -26.54 -2.53 -1.28
N SER A 137 -27.04 -1.68 -0.38
CA SER A 137 -26.18 -0.91 0.53
C SER A 137 -25.37 -1.81 1.46
N GLU A 138 -26.02 -2.80 2.08
CA GLU A 138 -25.33 -3.74 2.98
C GLU A 138 -24.36 -4.64 2.22
N SER A 139 -24.72 -5.10 1.01
CA SER A 139 -23.83 -5.87 0.14
C SER A 139 -22.58 -5.06 -0.24
N ASN A 140 -22.75 -3.78 -0.56
CA ASN A 140 -21.63 -2.89 -0.83
C ASN A 140 -20.75 -2.69 0.41
N ALA A 141 -21.37 -2.44 1.57
CA ALA A 141 -20.66 -2.27 2.83
C ALA A 141 -19.88 -3.53 3.22
N ALA A 142 -20.49 -4.71 3.10
CA ALA A 142 -19.86 -6.00 3.30
C ALA A 142 -18.70 -6.23 2.32
N GLY A 143 -18.90 -5.92 1.03
CA GLY A 143 -17.85 -5.98 0.02
C GLY A 143 -16.67 -5.06 0.32
N HIS A 144 -16.92 -3.84 0.82
CA HIS A 144 -15.85 -2.92 1.26
C HIS A 144 -15.12 -3.45 2.50
N ARG A 145 -15.83 -4.01 3.48
CA ARG A 145 -15.21 -4.63 4.66
C ARG A 145 -14.32 -5.81 4.26
N LEU A 146 -14.79 -6.66 3.34
CA LEU A 146 -14.01 -7.77 2.81
C LEU A 146 -12.76 -7.28 2.09
N ARG A 147 -12.90 -6.34 1.13
CA ARG A 147 -11.74 -5.75 0.42
C ARG A 147 -10.71 -5.16 1.38
N ARG A 148 -11.15 -4.49 2.44
CA ARG A 148 -10.26 -3.94 3.48
C ARG A 148 -9.54 -5.06 4.23
N ALA A 149 -10.27 -6.05 4.75
CA ALA A 149 -9.68 -7.20 5.45
C ALA A 149 -8.68 -7.95 4.56
N THR A 150 -9.02 -8.14 3.28
CA THR A 150 -8.14 -8.74 2.29
C THR A 150 -6.86 -7.91 2.06
N ALA A 151 -6.97 -6.58 1.98
CA ALA A 151 -5.81 -5.70 1.86
C ALA A 151 -4.92 -5.72 3.12
N ASP A 152 -5.54 -5.75 4.31
CA ASP A 152 -4.83 -5.84 5.60
C ASP A 152 -4.06 -7.18 5.71
N LEU A 153 -4.64 -8.27 5.23
CA LEU A 153 -3.98 -9.58 5.19
C LEU A 153 -2.80 -9.59 4.21
N ARG A 154 -2.92 -8.99 3.02
CA ARG A 154 -1.78 -8.83 2.10
C ARG A 154 -0.67 -7.99 2.71
N LEU A 155 -1.02 -6.93 3.42
CA LEU A 155 -0.05 -6.11 4.15
C LEU A 155 0.65 -6.89 5.26
N ALA A 156 -0.08 -7.70 6.03
CA ALA A 156 0.49 -8.55 7.07
C ALA A 156 1.48 -9.59 6.49
N ILE A 157 1.15 -10.20 5.35
CA ILE A 157 2.05 -11.10 4.63
C ILE A 157 3.33 -10.37 4.22
N LEU A 158 3.22 -9.17 3.65
CA LEU A 158 4.39 -8.35 3.30
C LEU A 158 5.25 -8.06 4.55
N GLN A 159 4.65 -7.66 5.66
CA GLN A 159 5.35 -7.38 6.91
C GLN A 159 6.13 -8.59 7.44
N LEU A 160 5.55 -9.80 7.36
CA LEU A 160 6.24 -11.05 7.71
C LEU A 160 7.44 -11.32 6.78
N LEU A 161 7.28 -11.09 5.48
CA LEU A 161 8.39 -11.20 4.52
C LEU A 161 9.49 -10.17 4.78
N MET A 162 9.15 -8.97 5.26
CA MET A 162 10.13 -7.91 5.60
C MET A 162 11.02 -8.26 6.79
N VAL A 163 10.56 -9.15 7.68
CA VAL A 163 11.34 -9.67 8.83
C VAL A 163 11.87 -11.09 8.59
N GLU A 164 11.89 -11.52 7.33
CA GLU A 164 12.38 -12.83 6.88
C GLU A 164 11.57 -14.05 7.41
N ASP A 165 10.39 -13.84 8.00
CA ASP A 165 9.50 -14.91 8.48
C ASP A 165 8.64 -15.47 7.33
N THR A 166 9.32 -16.15 6.40
CA THR A 166 8.71 -16.74 5.22
C THR A 166 7.71 -17.86 5.55
N ILE A 167 7.92 -18.58 6.66
CA ILE A 167 7.03 -19.68 7.09
C ILE A 167 5.69 -19.11 7.56
N ALA A 168 5.70 -18.09 8.42
CA ALA A 168 4.47 -17.45 8.84
C ALA A 168 3.76 -16.78 7.65
N ALA A 169 4.51 -16.10 6.76
CA ALA A 169 3.97 -15.48 5.56
C ALA A 169 3.24 -16.50 4.66
N ARG A 170 3.87 -17.64 4.37
CA ARG A 170 3.27 -18.74 3.59
C ARG A 170 2.04 -19.31 4.27
N ARG A 171 2.07 -19.51 5.60
CA ARG A 171 0.93 -20.04 6.36
C ARG A 171 -0.30 -19.11 6.29
N VAL A 172 -0.09 -17.80 6.38
CA VAL A 172 -1.17 -16.81 6.24
C VAL A 172 -1.69 -16.78 4.80
N ALA A 173 -0.80 -16.82 3.81
CA ALA A 173 -1.15 -16.80 2.40
C ALA A 173 -1.94 -18.05 1.97
N ALA A 174 -1.55 -19.25 2.42
CA ALA A 174 -2.08 -20.52 1.94
C ALA A 174 -3.61 -20.67 2.08
N GLY A 175 -4.21 -20.05 3.11
CA GLY A 175 -5.65 -20.11 3.32
C GLY A 175 -6.49 -19.22 2.38
N LEU A 176 -5.88 -18.22 1.75
CA LEU A 176 -6.58 -17.17 0.98
C LEU A 176 -6.11 -17.08 -0.47
N TRP A 177 -4.81 -17.29 -0.70
CA TRP A 177 -4.17 -17.31 -2.01
C TRP A 177 -3.25 -18.54 -2.13
N PRO A 178 -3.81 -19.72 -2.36
CA PRO A 178 -3.03 -20.93 -2.61
C PRO A 178 -2.07 -20.69 -3.78
N GLY A 179 -0.79 -21.05 -3.62
CA GLY A 179 0.20 -20.88 -4.69
C GLY A 179 0.98 -19.56 -4.69
N LEU A 180 0.50 -18.53 -3.99
CA LEU A 180 1.06 -17.17 -4.07
C LEU A 180 2.54 -17.11 -3.66
N LEU A 181 2.89 -17.87 -2.63
CA LEU A 181 4.24 -17.91 -2.05
C LEU A 181 4.84 -19.32 -2.12
N ASP A 182 4.47 -20.11 -3.13
CA ASP A 182 5.02 -21.47 -3.30
C ASP A 182 6.46 -21.43 -3.83
N ALA A 183 6.76 -20.45 -4.69
CA ALA A 183 8.10 -20.26 -5.23
C ALA A 183 9.07 -19.78 -4.14
N GLU A 184 10.27 -20.36 -4.12
CA GLU A 184 11.35 -19.94 -3.20
C GLU A 184 11.91 -18.54 -3.50
N THR A 185 11.66 -18.04 -4.71
CA THR A 185 12.22 -16.77 -5.19
C THR A 185 11.15 -15.87 -5.78
N ALA A 186 11.34 -14.56 -5.63
CA ALA A 186 10.49 -13.53 -6.20
C ALA A 186 11.30 -12.29 -6.58
N SER A 187 10.73 -11.46 -7.44
CA SER A 187 11.19 -10.08 -7.65
C SER A 187 10.21 -9.13 -6.98
N VAL A 188 10.72 -8.06 -6.38
CA VAL A 188 9.89 -6.98 -5.84
C VAL A 188 9.88 -5.85 -6.85
N TYR A 189 8.71 -5.28 -7.08
CA TYR A 189 8.50 -4.12 -7.91
C TYR A 189 7.83 -3.02 -7.09
N VAL A 190 8.18 -1.78 -7.37
CA VAL A 190 7.50 -0.60 -6.84
C VAL A 190 6.96 0.20 -8.02
N VAL A 191 5.64 0.33 -8.06
CA VAL A 191 4.94 1.23 -8.98
C VAL A 191 4.69 2.53 -8.24
N GLU A 192 5.24 3.62 -8.75
CA GLU A 192 4.97 4.97 -8.26
C GLU A 192 3.88 5.63 -9.11
N THR A 193 2.95 6.30 -8.44
CA THR A 193 1.82 7.01 -9.02
C THR A 193 1.44 8.22 -8.18
N ASP A 194 0.65 9.13 -8.75
CA ASP A 194 -0.05 10.14 -7.98
C ASP A 194 -0.92 9.48 -6.87
N PRO A 195 -0.85 9.95 -5.61
CA PRO A 195 -1.62 9.39 -4.50
C PRO A 195 -3.12 9.29 -4.75
N ALA A 196 -3.71 10.22 -5.52
CA ALA A 196 -5.14 10.27 -5.79
C ALA A 196 -5.64 9.08 -6.62
N VAL A 197 -4.76 8.41 -7.37
CA VAL A 197 -5.11 7.26 -8.21
C VAL A 197 -4.50 5.94 -7.71
N ARG A 198 -3.75 5.94 -6.60
CA ARG A 198 -3.08 4.74 -6.06
C ARG A 198 -4.03 3.55 -5.91
N ASP A 199 -5.23 3.77 -5.40
CA ASP A 199 -6.17 2.67 -5.14
C ASP A 199 -6.61 1.98 -6.43
N ARG A 200 -6.84 2.75 -7.51
CA ARG A 200 -7.14 2.22 -8.84
C ARG A 200 -5.95 1.47 -9.41
N ILE A 201 -4.75 2.02 -9.29
CA ILE A 201 -3.52 1.38 -9.81
C ILE A 201 -3.21 0.08 -9.06
N ALA A 202 -3.49 0.01 -7.75
CA ALA A 202 -3.34 -1.22 -6.97
C ALA A 202 -4.32 -2.31 -7.46
N GLU A 203 -5.55 -1.95 -7.81
CA GLU A 203 -6.53 -2.87 -8.42
C GLU A 203 -6.08 -3.31 -9.82
N GLU A 204 -5.62 -2.39 -10.68
CA GLU A 204 -5.09 -2.75 -12.00
C GLU A 204 -3.84 -3.65 -11.91
N CYS A 205 -3.00 -3.49 -10.88
CA CYS A 205 -1.86 -4.37 -10.63
C CYS A 205 -2.33 -5.78 -10.25
N LEU A 206 -3.36 -5.91 -9.41
CA LEU A 206 -3.95 -7.20 -9.05
C LEU A 206 -4.51 -7.91 -10.29
N ASP A 207 -5.27 -7.19 -11.11
CA ASP A 207 -5.89 -7.73 -12.32
C ASP A 207 -4.83 -8.13 -13.36
N SER A 208 -3.81 -7.29 -13.56
CA SER A 208 -2.73 -7.55 -14.52
C SER A 208 -1.83 -8.72 -14.11
N THR A 209 -1.72 -8.98 -12.80
CA THR A 209 -0.90 -10.09 -12.26
C THR A 209 -1.69 -11.35 -11.97
N ARG A 210 -3.00 -11.35 -12.25
CA ARG A 210 -3.92 -12.51 -12.11
C ARG A 210 -3.87 -13.16 -10.71
N GLU A 211 -3.71 -12.36 -9.67
CA GLU A 211 -3.55 -12.80 -8.28
C GLU A 211 -2.34 -13.70 -7.99
N ASP A 212 -1.42 -13.88 -8.95
CA ASP A 212 -0.19 -14.64 -8.78
C ASP A 212 0.94 -13.84 -8.11
N ALA A 213 0.66 -12.57 -7.79
CA ALA A 213 1.59 -11.65 -7.14
C ALA A 213 0.96 -11.02 -5.90
N LEU A 214 1.77 -10.80 -4.87
CA LEU A 214 1.34 -10.11 -3.68
C LEU A 214 1.37 -8.60 -3.96
N VAL A 215 0.20 -8.00 -4.14
CA VAL A 215 0.05 -6.56 -4.38
C VAL A 215 -0.39 -5.86 -3.10
N VAL A 216 0.39 -4.87 -2.67
CA VAL A 216 0.19 -4.14 -1.41
C VAL A 216 0.36 -2.64 -1.65
N ARG A 217 -0.57 -1.84 -1.14
CA ARG A 217 -0.37 -0.38 -1.06
C ARG A 217 0.75 -0.11 -0.06
N CYS A 218 1.78 0.62 -0.46
CA CYS A 218 2.89 0.89 0.45
C CYS A 218 2.37 1.66 1.68
N PRO A 219 2.60 1.17 2.91
CA PRO A 219 2.13 1.86 4.10
C PRO A 219 2.95 3.14 4.37
N ALA A 220 4.18 3.23 3.85
CA ALA A 220 5.09 4.35 4.08
C ALA A 220 4.97 5.48 3.05
N MET A 221 4.63 5.17 1.80
CA MET A 221 4.64 6.12 0.68
C MET A 221 3.27 6.14 0.00
N ASP A 222 2.61 7.30 0.02
CA ASP A 222 1.21 7.43 -0.42
C ASP A 222 1.01 7.22 -1.92
N GLY A 223 2.07 7.35 -2.72
CA GLY A 223 2.06 7.09 -4.15
C GLY A 223 2.57 5.70 -4.57
N HIS A 224 2.96 4.82 -3.64
CA HIS A 224 3.62 3.56 -4.00
C HIS A 224 2.67 2.36 -3.89
N VAL A 225 2.78 1.46 -4.87
CA VAL A 225 2.24 0.09 -4.82
C VAL A 225 3.41 -0.89 -4.90
N ILE A 226 3.52 -1.77 -3.91
CA ILE A 226 4.54 -2.80 -3.81
C ILE A 226 3.95 -4.08 -4.41
N VAL A 227 4.67 -4.70 -5.34
CA VAL A 227 4.28 -5.96 -5.97
C VAL A 227 5.38 -6.98 -5.77
N VAL A 228 5.11 -8.08 -5.06
CA VAL A 228 6.03 -9.22 -4.95
C VAL A 228 5.60 -10.28 -5.95
N GLY A 229 6.36 -10.41 -7.03
CA GLY A 229 6.08 -11.30 -8.16
C GLY A 229 7.00 -12.53 -8.15
N PRO A 230 6.49 -13.73 -7.86
CA PRO A 230 7.28 -14.98 -7.95
C PRO A 230 7.59 -15.38 -9.40
N ARG A 231 6.86 -14.82 -10.38
CA ARG A 231 6.96 -15.15 -11.81
C ARG A 231 7.54 -13.99 -12.62
N GLU A 232 8.27 -14.32 -13.69
CA GLU A 232 8.83 -13.32 -14.62
C GLU A 232 7.76 -12.50 -15.34
N ALA A 233 6.62 -13.14 -15.66
CA ALA A 233 5.47 -12.49 -16.29
C ALA A 233 4.94 -11.28 -15.50
N THR A 234 5.15 -11.23 -14.17
CA THR A 234 4.78 -10.08 -13.34
C THR A 234 5.47 -8.80 -13.82
N GLY A 235 6.77 -8.86 -14.11
CA GLY A 235 7.52 -7.69 -14.58
C GLY A 235 7.03 -7.19 -15.93
N GLU A 236 6.72 -8.10 -16.86
CA GLU A 236 6.18 -7.76 -18.18
C GLU A 236 4.80 -7.11 -18.09
N ALA A 237 3.92 -7.65 -17.24
CA ALA A 237 2.59 -7.09 -17.00
C ALA A 237 2.67 -5.66 -16.45
N LEU A 238 3.56 -5.41 -15.47
CA LEU A 238 3.76 -4.08 -14.89
C LEU A 238 4.40 -3.09 -15.87
N ARG A 239 5.37 -3.50 -16.70
CA ARG A 239 5.90 -2.64 -17.78
C ARG A 239 4.82 -2.28 -18.80
N SER A 240 3.90 -3.20 -19.08
CA SER A 240 2.72 -2.93 -19.92
C SER A 240 1.79 -1.89 -19.30
N LEU A 241 1.56 -1.98 -17.98
CA LEU A 241 0.80 -0.99 -17.22
C LEU A 241 1.43 0.40 -17.29
N VAL A 242 2.75 0.54 -17.09
CA VAL A 242 3.44 1.84 -17.22
C VAL A 242 3.29 2.45 -18.61
N ARG A 243 3.40 1.64 -19.67
CA ARG A 243 3.21 2.13 -21.05
C ARG A 243 1.79 2.65 -21.31
N ARG A 244 0.78 2.10 -20.63
CA ARG A 244 -0.62 2.59 -20.72
C ARG A 244 -0.85 3.87 -19.93
N HIS A 245 -0.08 4.10 -18.87
CA HIS A 245 -0.27 5.22 -17.94
C HIS A 245 1.01 6.05 -17.82
N PRO A 246 1.15 7.14 -18.61
CA PRO A 246 2.38 7.92 -18.65
C PRO A 246 2.72 8.62 -17.31
N GLY A 247 1.82 8.65 -16.34
CA GLY A 247 2.10 9.16 -14.99
C GLY A 247 2.76 8.14 -14.04
N LEU A 248 3.02 6.91 -14.50
CA LEU A 248 3.60 5.85 -13.66
C LEU A 248 5.11 5.72 -13.87
N PHE A 249 5.79 5.32 -12.80
CA PHE A 249 7.18 4.88 -12.82
C PHE A 249 7.29 3.48 -12.19
N LEU A 250 8.24 2.68 -12.67
CA LEU A 250 8.44 1.31 -12.19
C LEU A 250 9.91 1.04 -11.88
N GLY A 251 10.18 0.70 -10.63
CA GLY A 251 11.44 0.11 -10.20
C GLY A 251 11.27 -1.38 -9.92
N GLY A 252 12.21 -2.21 -10.38
CA GLY A 252 12.24 -3.65 -10.11
C GLY A 252 13.55 -4.11 -9.49
N SER A 253 13.46 -5.06 -8.56
CA SER A 253 14.61 -5.77 -8.01
C SER A 253 15.13 -6.83 -8.99
N VAL A 254 16.31 -7.38 -8.70
CA VAL A 254 16.65 -8.70 -9.26
C VAL A 254 15.85 -9.79 -8.53
N ARG A 255 15.81 -11.00 -9.10
CA ARG A 255 15.18 -12.14 -8.43
C ARG A 255 15.96 -12.50 -7.17
N GLN A 256 15.25 -12.61 -6.05
CA GLN A 256 15.79 -12.88 -4.72
C GLN A 256 15.02 -14.02 -4.05
N SER A 257 15.59 -14.66 -3.04
CA SER A 257 14.81 -15.57 -2.19
C SER A 257 13.72 -14.79 -1.43
N LEU A 258 12.62 -15.45 -1.07
CA LEU A 258 11.55 -14.81 -0.30
C LEU A 258 12.04 -14.25 1.05
N ALA A 259 13.04 -14.89 1.66
CA ALA A 259 13.69 -14.40 2.88
C ALA A 259 14.41 -13.06 2.68
N ARG A 260 14.73 -12.68 1.44
CA ARG A 260 15.41 -11.43 1.08
C ARG A 260 14.46 -10.36 0.54
N THR A 261 13.16 -10.45 0.84
CA THR A 261 12.13 -9.50 0.35
C THR A 261 12.43 -8.06 0.75
N ALA A 262 12.93 -7.80 1.97
CA ALA A 262 13.29 -6.46 2.41
C ALA A 262 14.40 -5.83 1.55
N THR A 263 15.40 -6.62 1.16
CA THR A 263 16.47 -6.15 0.26
C THR A 263 15.95 -5.97 -1.15
N ALA A 264 15.13 -6.90 -1.65
CA ALA A 264 14.50 -6.75 -2.96
C ALA A 264 13.65 -5.46 -3.00
N TYR A 265 12.96 -5.11 -1.92
CA TYR A 265 12.24 -3.84 -1.82
C TYR A 265 13.17 -2.63 -1.90
N GLY A 266 14.28 -2.61 -1.17
CA GLY A 266 15.31 -1.56 -1.30
C GLY A 266 15.88 -1.44 -2.72
N GLN A 267 16.15 -2.58 -3.37
CA GLN A 267 16.59 -2.63 -4.77
C GLN A 267 15.55 -2.05 -5.73
N ALA A 268 14.27 -2.36 -5.52
CA ALA A 268 13.18 -1.83 -6.33
C ALA A 268 13.02 -0.31 -6.16
N VAL A 269 13.19 0.22 -4.94
CA VAL A 269 13.19 1.67 -4.68
C VAL A 269 14.41 2.35 -5.31
N SER A 270 15.60 1.75 -5.21
CA SER A 270 16.80 2.25 -5.90
C SER A 270 16.64 2.26 -7.43
N ALA A 271 16.00 1.22 -7.99
CA ALA A 271 15.68 1.18 -9.42
C ALA A 271 14.62 2.23 -9.79
N LEU A 272 13.62 2.46 -8.94
CA LEU A 272 12.59 3.48 -9.16
C LEU A 272 13.21 4.89 -9.25
N ALA A 273 14.21 5.19 -8.43
CA ALA A 273 14.97 6.44 -8.53
C ALA A 273 15.63 6.63 -9.91
N VAL A 274 16.14 5.55 -10.51
CA VAL A 274 16.69 5.57 -11.89
C VAL A 274 15.57 5.71 -12.91
N ALA A 275 14.43 5.06 -12.70
CA ALA A 275 13.28 5.11 -13.60
C ALA A 275 12.78 6.55 -13.83
N HIS A 276 12.89 7.43 -12.83
CA HIS A 276 12.55 8.86 -12.96
C HIS A 276 13.37 9.61 -14.02
N PHE A 277 14.58 9.15 -14.31
CA PHE A 277 15.47 9.77 -15.29
C PHE A 277 15.44 9.09 -16.66
N ARG A 278 14.67 8.01 -16.82
CA ARG A 278 14.56 7.27 -18.07
C ARG A 278 13.32 7.64 -18.88
N SER A 279 13.47 7.61 -20.20
CA SER A 279 12.37 7.88 -21.13
C SER A 279 11.28 6.81 -21.10
N ASP A 280 11.64 5.55 -20.84
CA ASP A 280 10.72 4.42 -20.69
C ASP A 280 10.07 4.35 -19.29
N LYS A 281 10.52 5.17 -18.33
CA LYS A 281 10.03 5.25 -16.95
C LYS A 281 10.10 3.93 -16.18
N THR A 282 10.99 3.03 -16.61
CA THR A 282 11.20 1.74 -15.97
C THR A 282 12.68 1.46 -15.77
N ALA A 283 13.04 0.84 -14.66
CA ALA A 283 14.40 0.34 -14.46
C ALA A 283 14.39 -0.93 -13.60
N VAL A 284 15.40 -1.78 -13.82
CA VAL A 284 15.68 -2.95 -12.97
C VAL A 284 17.03 -2.76 -12.31
N TYR A 285 17.17 -3.16 -11.04
CA TYR A 285 18.39 -2.99 -10.25
C TYR A 285 19.68 -3.46 -10.95
N ALA A 286 19.60 -4.52 -11.78
CA ALA A 286 20.76 -5.02 -12.52
C ALA A 286 21.38 -4.01 -13.51
N GLU A 287 20.62 -3.00 -13.93
CA GLU A 287 21.03 -2.04 -14.96
C GLU A 287 21.97 -0.95 -14.43
N ARG A 288 22.28 -0.95 -13.12
CA ARG A 288 23.16 0.03 -12.46
C ARG A 288 24.45 -0.63 -11.95
N THR A 289 25.57 0.09 -12.09
CA THR A 289 26.84 -0.29 -11.48
C THR A 289 26.83 0.08 -10.00
N HIS A 290 26.83 -0.92 -9.14
CA HIS A 290 26.85 -0.77 -7.70
C HIS A 290 28.26 -1.03 -7.13
N PRO A 291 28.71 -0.24 -6.14
CA PRO A 291 30.09 -0.29 -5.66
C PRO A 291 30.49 -1.66 -5.11
N GLU A 292 29.58 -2.38 -4.45
CA GLU A 292 29.85 -3.71 -3.90
C GLU A 292 30.21 -4.75 -4.96
N ARG A 293 29.74 -4.58 -6.22
CA ARG A 293 30.07 -5.48 -7.33
C ARG A 293 31.44 -5.21 -7.95
N LEU A 294 32.04 -4.06 -7.63
CA LEU A 294 33.36 -3.64 -8.10
C LEU A 294 34.47 -4.01 -7.10
N MET A 295 34.11 -4.46 -5.90
CA MET A 295 35.03 -4.89 -4.86
C MET A 295 35.36 -6.38 -4.99
N ASP A 296 36.50 -6.81 -4.44
CA ASP A 296 36.80 -8.24 -4.35
C ASP A 296 35.76 -8.93 -3.43
N PRO A 297 35.03 -9.94 -3.93
CA PRO A 297 33.90 -10.51 -3.21
C PRO A 297 34.32 -11.30 -1.97
N VAL A 298 35.53 -11.87 -1.94
CA VAL A 298 36.04 -12.63 -0.79
C VAL A 298 36.44 -11.66 0.32
N ALA A 299 37.20 -10.62 -0.03
CA ALA A 299 37.61 -9.54 0.86
C ALA A 299 36.40 -8.81 1.44
N LEU A 300 35.41 -8.47 0.61
CA LEU A 300 34.20 -7.77 1.04
C LEU A 300 33.38 -8.62 2.03
N ARG A 301 33.27 -9.94 1.79
CA ARG A 301 32.63 -10.87 2.74
C ARG A 301 33.40 -10.97 4.05
N GLY A 302 34.73 -11.14 4.01
CA GLY A 302 35.56 -11.23 5.21
C GLY A 302 35.51 -9.97 6.06
N TRP A 303 35.59 -8.80 5.43
CA TRP A 303 35.40 -7.51 6.08
C TRP A 303 34.00 -7.37 6.69
N THR A 304 32.95 -7.71 5.94
CA THR A 304 31.56 -7.64 6.42
C THR A 304 31.34 -8.53 7.65
N SER A 305 31.82 -9.78 7.60
CA SER A 305 31.74 -10.72 8.72
C SER A 305 32.42 -10.15 9.97
N ARG A 306 33.53 -9.43 9.82
CA ARG A 306 34.21 -8.77 10.94
C ARG A 306 33.41 -7.60 11.50
N VAL A 307 32.91 -6.72 10.64
CA VAL A 307 32.12 -5.54 11.05
C VAL A 307 30.86 -5.96 11.80
N LEU A 308 30.16 -6.98 11.30
CA LEU A 308 28.90 -7.44 11.89
C LEU A 308 29.08 -8.46 13.03
N ARG A 309 30.31 -8.91 13.31
CA ARG A 309 30.63 -9.90 14.36
C ARG A 309 30.03 -9.57 15.73
N PRO A 310 29.98 -8.30 16.20
CA PRO A 310 29.38 -7.98 17.50
C PRO A 310 27.91 -8.44 17.61
N LEU A 311 27.17 -8.46 16.50
CA LEU A 311 25.77 -8.89 16.45
C LEU A 311 25.62 -10.42 16.58
N ASP A 312 26.67 -11.20 16.35
CA ASP A 312 26.61 -12.67 16.41
C ASP A 312 26.54 -13.20 17.85
N THR A 313 26.76 -12.34 18.85
CA THR A 313 26.56 -12.65 20.28
C THR A 313 25.08 -12.74 20.67
N LEU A 314 24.17 -12.26 19.82
CA LEU A 314 22.75 -12.18 20.10
C LEU A 314 22.03 -13.50 19.78
N PRO A 315 20.91 -13.80 20.46
CA PRO A 315 20.00 -14.85 20.04
C PRO A 315 19.56 -14.67 18.59
N HIS A 316 19.39 -15.77 17.86
CA HIS A 316 19.11 -15.76 16.42
C HIS A 316 17.92 -14.86 16.03
N HIS A 317 16.79 -14.96 16.75
CA HIS A 317 15.60 -14.14 16.49
C HIS A 317 15.87 -12.63 16.69
N THR A 318 16.53 -12.27 17.80
CA THR A 318 16.90 -10.88 18.08
C THR A 318 17.84 -10.33 17.01
N ARG A 319 18.83 -11.13 16.60
CA ARG A 319 19.75 -10.75 15.53
C ARG A 319 19.00 -10.49 14.22
N ALA A 320 18.10 -11.40 13.83
CA ALA A 320 17.30 -11.25 12.62
C ALA A 320 16.44 -9.97 12.65
N GLU A 321 15.75 -9.70 13.76
CA GLU A 321 14.96 -8.47 13.93
C GLU A 321 15.79 -7.19 13.81
N LEU A 322 16.97 -7.16 14.43
CA LEU A 322 17.87 -6.00 14.38
C LEU A 322 18.41 -5.80 12.96
N LEU A 323 18.79 -6.86 12.25
CA LEU A 323 19.27 -6.75 10.87
C LEU A 323 18.17 -6.27 9.93
N ALA A 324 16.97 -6.86 9.99
CA ALA A 324 15.83 -6.45 9.18
C ALA A 324 15.47 -4.98 9.45
N THR A 325 15.39 -4.60 10.72
CA THR A 325 15.08 -3.21 11.10
C THR A 325 16.18 -2.24 10.66
N SER A 326 17.45 -2.62 10.78
CA SER A 326 18.58 -1.73 10.46
C SER A 326 18.75 -1.50 8.97
N ARG A 327 18.58 -2.53 8.14
CA ARG A 327 18.57 -2.38 6.68
C ARG A 327 17.51 -1.38 6.25
N LEU A 328 16.29 -1.55 6.74
CA LEU A 328 15.18 -0.68 6.38
C LEU A 328 15.27 0.71 7.02
N GLY A 329 15.78 0.82 8.24
CA GLY A 329 15.99 2.10 8.94
C GLY A 329 17.16 2.91 8.40
N LEU A 330 18.10 2.29 7.69
CA LEU A 330 19.11 3.00 6.90
C LEU A 330 18.56 3.43 5.55
N GLU A 331 17.65 2.65 4.94
CA GLU A 331 17.03 2.99 3.65
C GLU A 331 15.96 4.09 3.79
N PHE A 332 15.21 4.09 4.89
CA PHE A 332 14.07 4.99 5.12
C PHE A 332 14.14 5.69 6.48
N THR A 333 13.31 6.73 6.66
CA THR A 333 13.12 7.32 7.99
C THR A 333 12.55 6.29 8.97
N ALA A 334 12.81 6.47 10.28
CA ALA A 334 12.27 5.58 11.31
C ALA A 334 10.74 5.45 11.29
N VAL A 335 10.03 6.49 10.85
CA VAL A 335 8.57 6.48 10.67
C VAL A 335 8.18 5.57 9.50
N ASN A 336 8.84 5.72 8.36
CA ASN A 336 8.52 4.94 7.17
C ASN A 336 8.92 3.48 7.33
N ALA A 337 10.09 3.20 7.92
CA ALA A 337 10.51 1.85 8.27
C ALA A 337 9.51 1.18 9.24
N ALA A 338 9.02 1.91 10.24
CA ALA A 338 8.03 1.39 11.20
C ALA A 338 6.71 0.99 10.53
N LYS A 339 6.21 1.83 9.61
CA LYS A 339 4.99 1.54 8.85
C LYS A 339 5.15 0.29 7.97
N VAL A 340 6.31 0.13 7.32
CA VAL A 340 6.61 -1.04 6.47
C VAL A 340 6.81 -2.32 7.29
N LEU A 341 7.41 -2.22 8.48
CA LEU A 341 7.65 -3.37 9.37
C LEU A 341 6.43 -3.73 10.25
N GLY A 342 5.41 -2.88 10.32
CA GLY A 342 4.26 -3.10 11.21
C GLY A 342 4.59 -2.92 12.70
N VAL A 343 5.58 -2.08 13.02
CA VAL A 343 6.00 -1.79 14.41
C VAL A 343 5.90 -0.30 14.72
N SER A 344 6.19 0.10 15.95
CA SER A 344 6.22 1.53 16.31
C SER A 344 7.52 2.22 15.85
N ARG A 345 7.47 3.53 15.57
CA ARG A 345 8.67 4.33 15.28
C ARG A 345 9.72 4.30 16.42
N ASN A 346 9.25 4.12 17.65
CA ASN A 346 10.13 4.05 18.83
C ASN A 346 10.86 2.70 18.86
N THR A 347 10.18 1.62 18.45
CA THR A 347 10.80 0.30 18.29
C THR A 347 11.91 0.34 17.25
N VAL A 348 11.68 1.00 16.10
CA VAL A 348 12.73 1.18 15.10
C VAL A 348 13.92 1.95 15.68
N ARG A 349 13.69 3.10 16.32
CA ARG A 349 14.76 3.89 16.94
C ARG A 349 15.56 3.11 17.98
N ALA A 350 14.89 2.42 18.90
CA ALA A 350 15.55 1.61 19.93
C ALA A 350 16.38 0.47 19.33
N ARG A 351 15.91 -0.15 18.23
CA ARG A 351 16.67 -1.19 17.52
C ARG A 351 17.87 -0.61 16.77
N MET A 352 17.72 0.55 16.12
CA MET A 352 18.84 1.26 15.45
C MET A 352 19.91 1.65 16.47
N GLU A 353 19.52 2.27 17.58
CA GLU A 353 20.42 2.66 18.69
C GLU A 353 21.11 1.43 19.30
N ARG A 354 20.41 0.30 19.42
CA ARG A 354 21.03 -0.95 19.87
C ARG A 354 22.11 -1.45 18.91
N VAL A 355 21.88 -1.37 17.60
CA VAL A 355 22.89 -1.77 16.61
C VAL A 355 24.07 -0.81 16.61
N GLU A 356 23.80 0.49 16.70
CA GLU A 356 24.82 1.54 16.82
C GLU A 356 25.76 1.29 18.02
N ASN A 357 25.18 1.01 19.19
CA ASN A 357 25.92 0.67 20.41
C ASN A 357 26.73 -0.64 20.28
N LEU A 358 26.16 -1.68 19.66
CA LEU A 358 26.85 -2.95 19.48
C LEU A 358 28.01 -2.86 18.49
N LEU A 359 27.88 -2.01 17.47
CA LEU A 359 28.93 -1.76 16.48
C LEU A 359 29.98 -0.74 16.97
N GLY A 360 29.70 -0.01 18.06
CA GLY A 360 30.57 1.06 18.56
C GLY A 360 30.65 2.25 17.60
N THR A 361 29.53 2.58 16.94
CA THR A 361 29.45 3.60 15.88
C THR A 361 28.52 4.74 16.23
N ASP A 362 28.45 5.79 15.40
CA ASP A 362 27.47 6.88 15.50
C ASP A 362 26.67 7.01 14.19
N PHE A 363 25.35 6.78 14.24
CA PHE A 363 24.49 6.90 13.05
C PHE A 363 24.09 8.34 12.71
N ALA A 364 24.53 9.35 13.47
CA ALA A 364 24.49 10.73 13.03
C ALA A 364 25.48 11.00 11.87
N ASP A 365 26.53 10.18 11.73
CA ASP A 365 27.51 10.27 10.66
C ASP A 365 27.05 9.49 9.40
N LEU A 366 26.95 10.20 8.27
CA LEU A 366 26.57 9.61 6.99
C LEU A 366 27.61 8.64 6.43
N THR A 367 28.90 8.85 6.73
CA THR A 367 29.96 7.92 6.33
C THR A 367 29.81 6.58 7.05
N VAL A 368 29.55 6.62 8.35
CA VAL A 368 29.24 5.44 9.16
C VAL A 368 28.00 4.74 8.63
N ARG A 369 26.90 5.47 8.40
CA ARG A 369 25.66 4.89 7.84
C ARG A 369 25.88 4.22 6.50
N ALA A 370 26.62 4.84 5.58
CA ALA A 370 26.92 4.28 4.27
C ALA A 370 27.73 2.98 4.38
N VAL A 371 28.73 2.94 5.26
CA VAL A 371 29.56 1.77 5.47
C VAL A 371 28.81 0.64 6.15
N VAL A 372 28.00 0.94 7.17
CA VAL A 372 27.16 -0.07 7.83
C VAL A 372 26.07 -0.57 6.87
N HIS A 373 25.50 0.31 6.04
CA HIS A 373 24.57 -0.08 4.98
C HIS A 373 25.22 -1.05 3.98
N LEU A 374 26.46 -0.77 3.55
CA LEU A 374 27.24 -1.68 2.71
C LEU A 374 27.39 -3.05 3.40
N ALA A 375 27.88 -3.08 4.64
CA ALA A 375 28.06 -4.33 5.39
C ALA A 375 26.75 -5.13 5.52
N LEU A 376 25.63 -4.48 5.87
CA LEU A 376 24.34 -5.13 6.07
C LEU A 376 23.74 -5.72 4.79
N ASN A 377 24.13 -5.20 3.61
CA ASN A 377 23.63 -5.63 2.30
C ASN A 377 24.62 -6.49 1.50
N THR A 378 25.91 -6.55 1.87
CA THR A 378 26.92 -7.41 1.22
C THR A 378 26.51 -8.88 1.15
N GLN A 379 26.01 -9.44 2.25
CA GLN A 379 25.63 -10.87 2.33
C GLN A 379 24.45 -11.23 1.41
N ILE A 380 23.82 -10.22 0.79
CA ILE A 380 22.57 -10.32 0.08
C ILE A 380 22.76 -10.12 -1.44
N GLY A 381 23.80 -9.38 -1.84
CA GLY A 381 24.12 -9.09 -3.25
C GLY A 381 25.09 -10.05 -3.92
N LEU A 382 25.80 -10.88 -3.14
CA LEU A 382 26.77 -11.84 -3.67
C LEU A 382 26.15 -13.25 -3.78
N PRO A 383 26.39 -14.00 -4.88
CA PRO A 383 26.07 -15.42 -4.94
C PRO A 383 26.73 -16.16 -3.77
N ASP A 384 26.08 -17.21 -3.28
CA ASP A 384 26.64 -18.15 -2.30
C ASP A 384 27.87 -18.84 -2.90
N ALA A 385 29.02 -18.17 -2.84
CA ALA A 385 30.30 -18.81 -3.10
C ALA A 385 30.62 -19.71 -1.90
N PRO A 386 31.23 -20.89 -2.11
CA PRO A 386 31.70 -21.73 -1.01
C PRO A 386 32.51 -20.88 -0.04
N ARG A 387 32.25 -21.01 1.28
CA ARG A 387 33.17 -20.46 2.29
C ARG A 387 34.53 -21.07 1.98
N ALA A 388 35.44 -20.28 1.43
CA ALA A 388 36.81 -20.70 1.36
C ALA A 388 37.26 -20.83 2.82
N ASP A 389 37.70 -22.02 3.23
CA ASP A 389 38.47 -22.25 4.45
C ASP A 389 39.88 -21.62 4.30
N GLY A 390 39.90 -20.35 3.91
CA GLY A 390 41.07 -19.51 3.77
C GLY A 390 41.11 -18.57 4.95
N THR A 391 42.25 -18.56 5.62
CA THR A 391 42.65 -17.69 6.73
C THR A 391 42.02 -16.30 6.59
N GLU A 392 41.08 -15.95 7.48
CA GLU A 392 40.58 -14.57 7.60
C GLU A 392 41.80 -13.66 7.79
N ASP A 393 42.18 -12.87 6.77
CA ASP A 393 43.28 -11.90 6.91
C ASP A 393 42.84 -10.86 7.95
N PRO A 394 43.39 -10.89 9.18
CA PRO A 394 42.93 -10.03 10.27
C PRO A 394 43.22 -8.54 9.99
N GLY A 395 44.00 -8.23 8.94
CA GLY A 395 44.37 -6.88 8.55
C GLY A 395 43.39 -6.15 7.65
N LEU A 396 42.48 -6.83 6.93
CA LEU A 396 41.76 -6.24 5.79
C LEU A 396 40.85 -5.05 6.19
N ARG A 397 41.16 -3.85 5.70
CA ARG A 397 40.51 -2.57 6.07
C ARG A 397 39.51 -2.17 5.01
N LEU A 398 38.54 -1.33 5.40
CA LEU A 398 37.65 -0.67 4.42
C LEU A 398 38.44 0.09 3.35
N ALA A 399 39.55 0.72 3.75
CA ALA A 399 40.46 1.41 2.83
C ALA A 399 40.95 0.48 1.70
N ASP A 400 41.25 -0.78 2.00
CA ASP A 400 41.77 -1.74 1.03
C ASP A 400 40.68 -2.10 0.00
N LEU A 401 39.42 -2.24 0.44
CA LEU A 401 38.26 -2.50 -0.44
C LEU A 401 37.99 -1.33 -1.39
N LEU A 402 38.05 -0.10 -0.87
CA LEU A 402 37.76 1.11 -1.65
C LEU A 402 38.92 1.51 -2.57
N SER A 403 40.15 1.08 -2.27
CA SER A 403 41.34 1.37 -3.06
C SER A 403 41.44 0.58 -4.37
N GLY A 404 40.55 -0.39 -4.58
CA GLY A 404 40.47 -1.20 -5.80
C GLY A 404 40.33 -0.31 -7.07
N PRO A 405 41.06 -0.58 -8.16
CA PRO A 405 41.04 0.25 -9.36
C PRO A 405 39.64 0.46 -9.95
N ALA A 406 38.80 -0.57 -9.95
CA ALA A 406 37.43 -0.51 -10.46
C ALA A 406 36.54 0.43 -9.62
N VAL A 407 36.63 0.34 -8.29
CA VAL A 407 35.88 1.21 -7.36
C VAL A 407 36.33 2.67 -7.52
N ARG A 408 37.64 2.93 -7.59
CA ARG A 408 38.14 4.31 -7.77
C ARG A 408 37.72 4.91 -9.12
N THR A 409 37.79 4.13 -10.19
CA THR A 409 37.37 4.58 -11.54
C THR A 409 35.89 4.93 -11.53
N TRP A 410 35.04 4.05 -11.00
CA TRP A 410 33.61 4.32 -10.83
C TRP A 410 33.34 5.57 -10.00
N ALA A 411 34.04 5.75 -8.87
CA ALA A 411 33.85 6.89 -8.00
C ALA A 411 34.29 8.21 -8.68
N GLN A 412 35.40 8.19 -9.41
CA GLN A 412 35.89 9.32 -10.20
C GLN A 412 34.92 9.66 -11.33
N ASP A 413 34.41 8.66 -12.07
CA ASP A 413 33.47 8.87 -13.16
C ASP A 413 32.13 9.42 -12.64
N LEU A 414 31.62 8.89 -11.52
CA LEU A 414 30.38 9.35 -10.90
C LEU A 414 30.50 10.81 -10.46
N LEU A 415 31.50 11.11 -9.61
CA LEU A 415 31.71 12.46 -9.07
C LEU A 415 32.16 13.46 -10.14
N GLY A 416 32.89 13.00 -11.15
CA GLY A 416 33.37 13.82 -12.26
C GLY A 416 32.26 14.43 -13.11
N ARG A 417 31.06 13.83 -13.12
CA ARG A 417 29.87 14.42 -13.77
C ARG A 417 29.50 15.79 -13.21
N LEU A 418 29.85 16.07 -11.96
CA LEU A 418 29.60 17.34 -11.29
C LEU A 418 30.65 18.41 -11.58
N ASP A 419 31.82 18.04 -12.09
CA ASP A 419 32.95 18.96 -12.26
C ASP A 419 32.71 19.98 -13.40
N ALA A 420 31.75 19.70 -14.30
CA ALA A 420 31.34 20.62 -15.36
C ALA A 420 30.56 21.85 -14.85
N ASP A 421 29.99 21.78 -13.64
CA ASP A 421 29.21 22.88 -13.07
C ASP A 421 30.12 23.86 -12.32
N THR A 422 30.18 25.10 -12.81
CA THR A 422 31.01 26.18 -12.26
C THR A 422 30.67 26.54 -10.81
N ARG A 423 29.48 26.17 -10.31
CA ARG A 423 29.06 26.37 -8.91
C ARG A 423 29.75 25.39 -7.95
N ASN A 424 30.44 24.39 -8.48
CA ASN A 424 31.14 23.33 -7.74
C ASN A 424 30.20 22.58 -6.76
N PRO A 425 29.12 21.95 -7.26
CA PRO A 425 28.20 21.17 -6.43
C PRO A 425 28.90 20.01 -5.73
N ARG A 426 30.00 19.47 -6.28
CA ARG A 426 30.83 18.44 -5.64
C ARG A 426 31.39 18.90 -4.29
N ARG A 427 31.93 20.11 -4.20
CA ARG A 427 32.40 20.70 -2.93
C ARG A 427 31.25 20.84 -1.94
N THR A 428 30.10 21.33 -2.41
CA THR A 428 28.91 21.49 -1.56
C THR A 428 28.42 20.15 -1.02
N LEU A 429 28.31 19.13 -1.86
CA LEU A 429 27.91 17.78 -1.47
C LEU A 429 28.87 17.17 -0.45
N ARG A 430 30.17 17.26 -0.68
CA ARG A 430 31.18 16.77 0.27
C ARG A 430 30.99 17.39 1.66
N THR A 431 30.85 18.71 1.75
CA THR A 431 30.65 19.40 3.03
C THR A 431 29.28 19.11 3.65
N TRP A 432 28.25 18.96 2.83
CA TRP A 432 26.92 18.55 3.28
C TRP A 432 26.92 17.14 3.87
N ILE A 433 27.60 16.19 3.23
CA ILE A 433 27.79 14.83 3.75
C ILE A 433 28.58 14.84 5.06
N ALA A 434 29.71 15.56 5.10
CA ALA A 434 30.57 15.65 6.29
C ALA A 434 29.87 16.28 7.51
N THR A 435 28.77 17.02 7.30
CA THR A 435 27.95 17.62 8.36
C THR A 435 26.66 16.84 8.64
N GLY A 436 26.61 15.56 8.21
CA GLY A 436 25.50 14.65 8.46
C GLY A 436 24.25 14.92 7.61
N GLY A 437 24.42 15.55 6.45
CA GLY A 437 23.30 15.92 5.57
C GLY A 437 22.50 17.13 6.05
N ASN A 438 23.09 17.97 6.92
CA ASN A 438 22.43 19.16 7.44
C ASN A 438 22.76 20.39 6.58
N ALA A 439 21.75 20.98 5.93
CA ALA A 439 21.94 22.11 5.02
C ALA A 439 22.44 23.38 5.74
N GLU A 440 21.99 23.62 6.97
CA GLU A 440 22.34 24.79 7.76
C GLU A 440 23.81 24.75 8.23
N ARG A 441 24.27 23.61 8.74
CA ARG A 441 25.67 23.40 9.14
C ARG A 441 26.61 23.44 7.95
N ALA A 442 26.21 22.82 6.83
CA ALA A 442 26.98 22.88 5.59
C ALA A 442 27.11 24.31 5.07
N ALA A 443 26.01 25.09 5.11
CA ALA A 443 26.00 26.49 4.73
C ALA A 443 26.93 27.33 5.60
N GLN A 444 26.92 27.12 6.92
CA GLN A 444 27.85 27.78 7.84
C GLN A 444 29.32 27.45 7.51
N ALA A 445 29.64 26.18 7.24
CA ALA A 445 30.99 25.75 6.87
C ALA A 445 31.45 26.28 5.50
N LEU A 446 30.52 26.50 4.57
CA LEU A 446 30.79 26.99 3.22
C LEU A 446 30.72 28.52 3.10
N GLY A 447 30.19 29.22 4.11
CA GLY A 447 29.94 30.66 4.06
C GLY A 447 28.86 31.07 3.06
N VAL A 448 27.84 30.22 2.86
CA VAL A 448 26.72 30.45 1.92
C VAL A 448 25.37 30.35 2.65
N HIS A 449 24.27 30.59 1.94
CA HIS A 449 22.92 30.42 2.49
C HIS A 449 22.48 28.93 2.44
N ALA A 450 21.72 28.47 3.44
CA ALA A 450 21.22 27.09 3.51
C ALA A 450 20.41 26.67 2.27
N GLN A 451 19.67 27.62 1.69
CA GLN A 451 18.94 27.41 0.44
C GLN A 451 19.85 27.07 -0.74
N THR A 452 21.01 27.72 -0.85
CA THR A 452 22.00 27.44 -1.90
C THR A 452 22.52 26.00 -1.79
N VAL A 453 22.75 25.51 -0.56
CA VAL A 453 23.13 24.11 -0.34
C VAL A 453 22.03 23.17 -0.83
N ARG A 454 20.77 23.41 -0.47
CA ARG A 454 19.63 22.57 -0.91
C ARG A 454 19.48 22.57 -2.42
N GLU A 455 19.67 23.71 -3.07
CA GLU A 455 19.62 23.84 -4.53
C GLU A 455 20.75 23.08 -5.20
N HIS A 456 21.98 23.17 -4.69
CA HIS A 456 23.12 22.39 -5.21
C HIS A 456 22.87 20.89 -5.06
N VAL A 457 22.44 20.42 -3.87
CA VAL A 457 22.13 19.00 -3.64
C VAL A 457 21.05 18.52 -4.61
N ARG A 458 19.95 19.27 -4.75
CA ARG A 458 18.85 18.93 -5.68
C ARG A 458 19.30 18.94 -7.14
N SER A 459 20.14 19.90 -7.54
CA SER A 459 20.65 19.98 -8.91
C SER A 459 21.62 18.84 -9.25
N ALA A 460 22.26 18.26 -8.24
CA ALA A 460 23.16 17.12 -8.43
C ALA A 460 22.41 15.81 -8.66
N GLU A 461 21.15 15.68 -8.22
CA GLU A 461 20.36 14.44 -8.38
C GLU A 461 20.23 13.97 -9.84
N PRO A 462 19.80 14.81 -10.81
CA PRO A 462 19.69 14.40 -12.22
C PRO A 462 21.05 14.15 -12.89
N VAL A 463 22.10 14.88 -12.49
CA VAL A 463 23.47 14.66 -13.00
C VAL A 463 24.03 13.35 -12.45
N LEU A 464 23.72 13.10 -11.19
CA LEU A 464 23.90 11.89 -10.39
C LEU A 464 23.27 10.65 -11.02
N GLU A 465 22.05 10.86 -11.51
CA GLU A 465 21.01 9.82 -11.58
C GLU A 465 20.81 9.18 -10.18
N ARG A 466 20.78 10.01 -9.13
CA ARG A 466 20.70 9.60 -7.71
C ARG A 466 19.78 10.51 -6.91
N GLN A 467 18.85 9.94 -6.13
CA GLN A 467 17.99 10.69 -5.22
C GLN A 467 18.68 10.88 -3.86
N LEU A 468 19.42 11.97 -3.71
CA LEU A 468 20.20 12.27 -2.51
C LEU A 468 19.33 12.73 -1.34
N LEU A 469 18.29 13.50 -1.62
CA LEU A 469 17.39 14.07 -0.59
C LEU A 469 16.43 13.03 -0.01
N ALA A 470 16.16 11.95 -0.75
CA ALA A 470 15.40 10.81 -0.26
C ALA A 470 16.17 10.00 0.80
N GLY A 471 17.51 10.11 0.79
CA GLY A 471 18.38 9.29 1.63
C GLY A 471 18.58 7.89 1.07
N GLY A 472 18.94 6.94 1.94
CA GLY A 472 19.07 5.53 1.57
C GLY A 472 20.23 5.25 0.61
N THR A 473 20.08 4.17 -0.16
CA THR A 473 21.13 3.59 -1.02
C THR A 473 21.76 4.60 -1.98
N ASP A 474 20.95 5.47 -2.61
CA ASP A 474 21.45 6.48 -3.57
C ASP A 474 22.40 7.48 -2.92
N LEU A 475 22.06 7.97 -1.72
CA LEU A 475 22.94 8.82 -0.95
C LEU A 475 24.21 8.06 -0.54
N TYR A 476 24.07 6.82 -0.05
CA TYR A 476 25.20 6.04 0.43
C TYR A 476 26.20 5.68 -0.68
N GLU A 477 25.76 5.46 -1.91
CA GLU A 477 26.68 5.30 -3.05
C GLU A 477 27.54 6.55 -3.27
N VAL A 478 26.95 7.75 -3.19
CA VAL A 478 27.71 9.01 -3.34
C VAL A 478 28.68 9.21 -2.18
N VAL A 479 28.28 8.83 -0.96
CA VAL A 479 29.18 8.83 0.20
C VAL A 479 30.35 7.87 -0.01
N LEU A 480 30.09 6.64 -0.47
CA LEU A 480 31.15 5.65 -0.77
C LEU A 480 32.08 6.15 -1.89
N ALA A 481 31.55 6.83 -2.90
CA ALA A 481 32.37 7.44 -3.95
C ALA A 481 33.33 8.50 -3.38
N HIS A 482 32.85 9.39 -2.50
CA HIS A 482 33.70 10.37 -1.83
C HIS A 482 34.76 9.72 -0.93
N LEU A 483 34.42 8.64 -0.22
CA LEU A 483 35.39 7.87 0.56
C LEU A 483 36.46 7.22 -0.33
N ALA A 484 36.07 6.64 -1.48
CA ALA A 484 36.98 5.98 -2.40
C ALA A 484 37.99 6.93 -3.08
N VAL A 485 37.60 8.19 -3.33
CA VAL A 485 38.51 9.21 -3.87
C VAL A 485 39.29 9.96 -2.79
N GLY A 486 39.04 9.68 -1.50
CA GLY A 486 39.69 10.33 -0.37
C GLY A 486 39.19 11.75 -0.06
N ASP A 487 37.99 12.11 -0.53
CA ASP A 487 37.34 13.40 -0.24
C ASP A 487 36.78 13.45 1.20
N LEU A 488 36.49 12.30 1.80
CA LEU A 488 35.96 12.16 3.15
C LEU A 488 36.85 11.23 3.98
N GLU A 489 36.85 11.45 5.29
CA GLU A 489 37.58 10.59 6.23
C GLU A 489 36.90 9.23 6.36
N LEU A 490 37.71 8.16 6.42
CA LEU A 490 37.19 6.81 6.61
C LEU A 490 36.80 6.61 8.07
N PRO A 491 35.57 6.15 8.37
CA PRO A 491 35.17 5.78 9.72
C PRO A 491 36.04 4.64 10.27
N ASP A 492 36.46 4.74 11.53
CA ASP A 492 37.27 3.72 12.20
C ASP A 492 36.40 2.69 12.93
N PHE A 493 36.34 1.48 12.40
CA PHE A 493 35.61 0.34 12.99
C PHE A 493 36.52 -0.57 13.85
N ARG A 494 37.73 -0.12 14.26
CA ARG A 494 38.72 -0.97 14.94
C ARG A 494 38.56 -1.14 16.44
N ARG A 495 37.69 -0.37 17.11
CA ARG A 495 37.54 -0.47 18.55
C ARG A 495 36.15 -0.98 18.92
N PRO A 496 36.00 -2.26 19.31
CA PRO A 496 34.94 -2.57 20.26
C PRO A 496 35.19 -1.73 21.52
N ALA A 497 34.15 -1.06 22.00
CA ALA A 497 34.17 -0.35 23.28
C ALA A 497 34.45 -1.31 24.44
#